data_AF-M2SLM0-F1
#
_entry.id   AF-M2SLM0-F1
#
_cell.length_a   1.000
_cell.length_b   1.000
_cell.length_c   1.000
_cell.angle_alpha   90.00
_cell.angle_beta   90.00
_cell.angle_gamma   90.00
#
_symmetry.space_group_name_H-M   'P 1'
#
loop_
_entity.id
_entity.type
_entity.pdbx_description
1 polymer ?
#
loop_
_entity_poly.entity_id
_entity_poly.type
_entity_poly.pdbx_seq_one_letter_code
_entity_poly.pdbx_strand_id
1 'polypeptide(L)'
;MPLRCPAGALPEAYRLICLRSVRAFARGVHNVDYRFGAAGSKKCNYCTQQKEKCSPVPEYVEAEFAVFLAAMDLVAAARHGDEPEDDRYAAKQRLESAALDLARQVQVTKSQEKELSVVGLLSATHQVLVEIRDSLRRLEGRVAAVEDAVEAGGTFVPDPMDISSGGESEEESEGESEGETEETLSVDLRGLEDGAGESSDSPID
;
A
#
# COMPACT_ATOMS: atom_id res chain seq x y z
N MET A 1 2.39 0.34 -16.76
CA MET A 1 1.95 -0.87 -17.46
C MET A 1 0.63 -1.31 -16.82
N PRO A 2 -0.45 -1.55 -17.58
CA PRO A 2 -1.62 -2.20 -17.01
C PRO A 2 -1.22 -3.61 -16.55
N LEU A 3 -1.71 -4.03 -15.39
CA LEU A 3 -1.48 -5.36 -14.84
C LEU A 3 -1.88 -6.41 -15.87
N ARG A 4 -1.05 -7.46 -15.95
CA ARG A 4 -1.39 -8.66 -16.72
C ARG A 4 -2.62 -9.24 -16.06
N CYS A 5 -3.69 -9.37 -16.84
CA CYS A 5 -4.82 -10.16 -16.44
C CYS A 5 -4.29 -11.56 -16.08
N PRO A 6 -4.71 -12.17 -14.95
CA PRO A 6 -4.37 -13.55 -14.65
C PRO A 6 -4.62 -14.43 -15.86
N ALA A 7 -3.76 -15.42 -16.12
CA ALA A 7 -3.91 -16.27 -17.28
C ALA A 7 -5.28 -16.96 -17.26
N GLY A 8 -6.16 -16.61 -18.21
CA GLY A 8 -7.53 -17.13 -18.31
C GLY A 8 -8.64 -16.20 -17.81
N ALA A 9 -8.30 -15.08 -17.16
CA ALA A 9 -9.29 -14.07 -16.78
C ALA A 9 -9.61 -13.13 -17.96
N LEU A 10 -10.86 -12.68 -18.04
CA LEU A 10 -11.26 -11.66 -19.00
C LEU A 10 -10.71 -10.29 -18.53
N PRO A 11 -9.88 -9.59 -19.32
CA PRO A 11 -9.34 -8.27 -18.96
C PRO A 11 -10.42 -7.23 -18.65
N GLU A 12 -11.64 -7.45 -19.10
CA GLU A 12 -12.82 -6.64 -18.84
C GLU A 12 -13.35 -6.79 -17.41
N ALA A 13 -13.22 -7.97 -16.80
CA ALA A 13 -13.64 -8.21 -15.41
C ALA A 13 -12.74 -7.47 -14.39
N TYR A 14 -11.49 -7.17 -14.76
CA TYR A 14 -10.49 -6.52 -13.89
C TYR A 14 -10.40 -4.99 -14.09
N ARG A 15 -11.23 -4.40 -14.97
CA ARG A 15 -11.17 -2.98 -15.34
C ARG A 15 -12.41 -2.20 -14.92
N LEU A 16 -12.86 -2.40 -13.69
CA LEU A 16 -14.03 -1.70 -13.18
C LEU A 16 -13.73 -0.24 -12.83
N ILE A 17 -12.62 0.05 -12.15
CA ILE A 17 -12.27 1.40 -11.67
C ILE A 17 -10.74 1.64 -11.63
N CYS A 18 -10.32 2.90 -11.65
CA CYS A 18 -8.91 3.28 -11.54
C CYS A 18 -8.60 3.93 -10.17
N LEU A 19 -7.33 3.91 -9.75
CA LEU A 19 -6.90 4.50 -8.48
C LEU A 19 -7.20 6.00 -8.35
N ARG A 20 -7.22 6.73 -9.46
CA ARG A 20 -7.55 8.16 -9.43
C ARG A 20 -9.03 8.38 -9.12
N SER A 21 -9.91 7.53 -9.64
CA SER A 21 -11.33 7.52 -9.31
C SER A 21 -11.56 7.10 -7.86
N VAL A 22 -10.86 6.06 -7.38
CA VAL A 22 -10.90 5.67 -5.95
C VAL A 22 -10.53 6.85 -5.05
N ARG A 23 -9.42 7.55 -5.35
CA ARG A 23 -9.03 8.75 -4.59
C ARG A 23 -10.04 9.91 -4.68
N ALA A 24 -10.80 9.99 -5.76
CA ALA A 24 -11.86 10.98 -5.87
C ALA A 24 -13.02 10.63 -4.92
N PHE A 25 -13.40 9.35 -4.82
CA PHE A 25 -14.36 8.89 -3.82
C PHE A 25 -13.88 9.13 -2.39
N ALA A 26 -12.61 8.87 -2.09
CA ALA A 26 -12.02 9.15 -0.78
C ALA A 26 -12.04 10.65 -0.39
N ARG A 27 -12.25 11.55 -1.35
CA ARG A 27 -12.38 13.01 -1.14
C ARG A 27 -13.84 13.47 -1.10
N GLY A 28 -14.80 12.55 -1.04
CA GLY A 28 -16.24 12.85 -1.07
C GLY A 28 -16.80 13.17 -2.46
N VAL A 29 -16.03 12.92 -3.54
CA VAL A 29 -16.55 13.10 -4.90
C VAL A 29 -17.29 11.81 -5.31
N HIS A 30 -18.61 11.81 -5.17
CA HIS A 30 -19.43 10.61 -5.46
C HIS A 30 -19.99 10.53 -6.89
N ASN A 31 -19.80 11.57 -7.71
CA ASN A 31 -20.25 11.64 -9.10
C ASN A 31 -19.08 11.45 -10.07
N VAL A 32 -18.38 10.32 -9.93
CA VAL A 32 -17.20 9.99 -10.72
C VAL A 32 -17.62 9.02 -11.83
N ASP A 33 -17.45 9.41 -13.09
CA ASP A 33 -17.64 8.48 -14.21
C ASP A 33 -16.39 7.60 -14.39
N TYR A 34 -16.29 6.57 -13.57
CA TYR A 34 -15.14 5.66 -13.57
C TYR A 34 -15.20 4.55 -14.63
N ARG A 35 -16.27 4.49 -15.43
CA ARG A 35 -16.46 3.46 -16.47
C ARG A 35 -15.48 3.68 -17.63
N PHE A 36 -15.13 2.60 -18.32
CA PHE A 36 -14.33 2.67 -19.53
C PHE A 36 -15.27 2.76 -20.74
N GLY A 37 -15.23 3.87 -21.48
CA GLY A 37 -16.17 4.13 -22.58
C GLY A 37 -16.04 3.23 -23.81
N ALA A 38 -14.98 2.43 -23.95
CA ALA A 38 -14.80 1.49 -25.06
C ALA A 38 -14.03 0.24 -24.62
N ALA A 39 -14.38 -0.90 -25.22
CA ALA A 39 -13.60 -2.13 -25.12
C ALA A 39 -12.16 -1.87 -25.64
N GLY A 40 -11.17 -2.12 -24.79
CA GLY A 40 -9.77 -1.83 -25.11
C GLY A 40 -9.28 -0.43 -24.76
N SER A 41 -10.12 0.47 -24.24
CA SER A 41 -9.65 1.76 -23.75
C SER A 41 -8.63 1.58 -22.62
N LYS A 42 -7.56 2.38 -22.66
CA LYS A 42 -6.53 2.44 -21.61
C LYS A 42 -6.89 3.40 -20.47
N LYS A 43 -7.96 4.19 -20.62
CA LYS A 43 -8.39 5.22 -19.66
C LYS A 43 -9.89 5.09 -19.37
N CYS A 44 -10.25 5.24 -18.10
CA CYS A 44 -11.65 5.45 -17.73
C CYS A 44 -12.12 6.85 -18.18
N ASN A 45 -13.43 7.06 -18.25
CA ASN A 45 -14.03 8.32 -18.66
C ASN A 45 -13.58 9.49 -17.77
N TYR A 46 -13.48 9.28 -16.45
CA TYR A 46 -12.96 10.27 -15.51
C TYR A 46 -11.54 10.72 -15.84
N CYS A 47 -10.61 9.77 -16.07
CA CYS A 47 -9.25 10.11 -16.47
C CYS A 47 -9.18 10.71 -17.88
N THR A 48 -10.08 10.33 -18.77
CA THR A 48 -10.18 10.88 -20.13
C THR A 48 -10.59 12.36 -20.08
N GLN A 49 -11.62 12.70 -19.30
CA GLN A 49 -12.08 14.07 -19.09
C GLN A 49 -10.95 14.95 -18.50
N GLN A 50 -10.19 14.42 -17.56
CA GLN A 50 -9.06 15.14 -16.94
C GLN A 50 -7.77 15.15 -17.77
N LYS A 51 -7.75 14.49 -18.95
CA LYS A 51 -6.54 14.32 -19.80
C LYS A 51 -5.35 13.68 -19.06
N GLU A 52 -5.63 12.81 -18.11
CA GLU A 52 -4.66 12.35 -17.12
C GLU A 52 -4.29 10.88 -17.28
N LYS A 53 -3.22 10.46 -16.60
CA LYS A 53 -2.79 9.05 -16.62
C LYS A 53 -3.76 8.21 -15.79
N CYS A 54 -4.24 7.11 -16.39
CA CYS A 54 -5.11 6.14 -15.72
C CYS A 54 -4.24 4.99 -15.16
N SER A 55 -4.39 4.69 -13.87
CA SER A 55 -3.77 3.53 -13.23
C SER A 55 -4.87 2.60 -12.73
N PRO A 56 -4.95 1.35 -13.20
CA PRO A 56 -5.88 0.37 -12.64
C PRO A 56 -5.56 0.09 -11.16
N VAL A 57 -6.57 -0.39 -10.43
CA VAL A 57 -6.39 -0.90 -9.07
C VAL A 57 -5.58 -2.19 -9.12
N PRO A 58 -4.54 -2.36 -8.27
CA PRO A 58 -3.76 -3.60 -8.21
C PRO A 58 -4.55 -4.81 -7.71
N GLU A 59 -4.18 -6.01 -8.14
CA GLU A 59 -4.81 -7.27 -7.70
C GLU A 59 -4.53 -7.59 -6.24
N TYR A 60 -3.37 -7.22 -5.71
CA TYR A 60 -2.99 -7.51 -4.32
C TYR A 60 -3.86 -6.79 -3.26
N VAL A 61 -4.74 -5.85 -3.66
CA VAL A 61 -5.72 -5.19 -2.77
C VAL A 61 -7.15 -5.68 -3.02
N GLU A 62 -7.31 -6.92 -3.45
CA GLU A 62 -8.63 -7.51 -3.74
C GLU A 62 -9.60 -7.42 -2.55
N ALA A 63 -9.10 -7.63 -1.33
CA ALA A 63 -9.93 -7.59 -0.11
C ALA A 63 -10.48 -6.19 0.16
N GLU A 64 -9.62 -5.16 0.15
CA GLU A 64 -10.01 -3.76 0.32
C GLU A 64 -10.89 -3.30 -0.85
N PHE A 65 -10.62 -3.82 -2.05
CA PHE A 65 -11.43 -3.53 -3.22
C PHE A 65 -12.84 -4.11 -3.10
N ALA A 66 -13.00 -5.33 -2.58
CA ALA A 66 -14.31 -5.92 -2.32
C ALA A 66 -15.13 -5.10 -1.32
N VAL A 67 -14.50 -4.61 -0.24
CA VAL A 67 -15.15 -3.71 0.73
C VAL A 67 -15.59 -2.41 0.07
N PHE A 68 -14.74 -1.83 -0.78
CA PHE A 68 -15.07 -0.64 -1.55
C PHE A 68 -16.25 -0.87 -2.51
N LEU A 69 -16.29 -2.01 -3.22
CA LEU A 69 -17.41 -2.37 -4.09
C LEU A 69 -18.72 -2.49 -3.30
N ALA A 70 -18.70 -3.20 -2.17
CA ALA A 70 -19.88 -3.32 -1.31
C ALA A 70 -20.39 -1.94 -0.82
N ALA A 71 -19.48 -1.02 -0.49
CA ALA A 71 -19.85 0.33 -0.11
C ALA A 71 -20.45 1.15 -1.28
N MET A 72 -19.97 0.96 -2.52
CA MET A 72 -20.60 1.56 -3.69
C MET A 72 -22.03 1.05 -3.89
N ASP A 73 -22.26 -0.25 -3.68
CA ASP A 73 -23.59 -0.85 -3.81
C ASP A 73 -24.56 -0.30 -2.76
N LEU A 74 -24.10 -0.05 -1.53
CA LEU A 74 -24.89 0.63 -0.51
C LEU A 74 -25.29 2.05 -0.94
N VAL A 75 -24.34 2.83 -1.48
CA VAL A 75 -24.64 4.19 -1.99
C VAL A 75 -25.60 4.13 -3.18
N ALA A 76 -25.48 3.12 -4.05
CA ALA A 76 -26.40 2.93 -5.16
C ALA A 76 -27.81 2.57 -4.68
N ALA A 77 -27.94 1.68 -3.70
CA ALA A 77 -29.22 1.33 -3.08
C ALA A 77 -29.88 2.56 -2.43
N ALA A 78 -29.11 3.33 -1.65
CA ALA A 78 -29.58 4.52 -0.95
C ALA A 78 -30.03 5.66 -1.89
N ARG A 79 -29.49 5.72 -3.12
CA ARG A 79 -29.91 6.67 -4.17
C ARG A 79 -31.27 6.33 -4.78
N HIS A 80 -31.63 5.04 -4.80
CA HIS A 80 -32.85 4.56 -5.44
C HIS A 80 -33.97 4.24 -4.44
N GLY A 81 -33.65 4.09 -3.16
CA GLY A 81 -34.63 3.87 -2.10
C GLY A 81 -35.14 5.15 -1.45
N ASP A 82 -36.31 5.05 -0.80
CA ASP A 82 -36.86 6.05 0.13
C ASP A 82 -36.15 6.01 1.50
N GLU A 83 -34.85 5.68 1.52
CA GLU A 83 -34.07 5.66 2.75
C GLU A 83 -33.96 7.07 3.34
N PRO A 84 -33.98 7.19 4.68
CA PRO A 84 -33.79 8.48 5.34
C PRO A 84 -32.44 9.09 4.97
N GLU A 85 -32.36 10.42 4.98
CA GLU A 85 -31.13 11.16 4.63
C GLU A 85 -29.91 10.74 5.47
N ASP A 86 -30.13 10.36 6.73
CA ASP A 86 -29.08 9.87 7.62
C ASP A 86 -28.44 8.57 7.12
N ASP A 87 -29.24 7.65 6.56
CA ASP A 87 -28.75 6.38 6.00
C ASP A 87 -27.96 6.62 4.71
N ARG A 88 -28.41 7.57 3.88
CA ARG A 88 -27.68 8.03 2.69
C ARG A 88 -26.33 8.64 3.04
N TYR A 89 -26.29 9.44 4.11
CA TYR A 89 -25.05 10.03 4.61
C TYR A 89 -24.10 8.96 5.14
N ALA A 90 -24.60 8.02 5.95
CA ALA A 90 -23.81 6.91 6.46
C ALA A 90 -23.24 6.01 5.34
N ALA A 91 -24.02 5.74 4.28
CA ALA A 91 -23.56 4.99 3.12
C ALA A 91 -22.41 5.72 2.39
N LYS A 92 -22.53 7.04 2.17
CA LYS A 92 -21.46 7.85 1.57
C LYS A 92 -20.20 7.85 2.42
N GLN A 93 -20.33 7.99 3.74
CA GLN A 93 -19.20 7.98 4.66
C GLN A 93 -18.47 6.63 4.65
N ARG A 94 -19.20 5.51 4.59
CA ARG A 94 -18.60 4.17 4.43
C ARG A 94 -17.86 4.03 3.10
N LEU A 95 -18.40 4.60 2.03
CA LEU A 95 -17.73 4.62 0.73
C LEU A 95 -16.43 5.43 0.76
N GLU A 96 -16.45 6.60 1.39
CA GLU A 96 -15.26 7.44 1.58
C GLU A 96 -14.18 6.73 2.38
N SER A 97 -14.55 6.10 3.51
CA SER A 97 -13.60 5.37 4.35
C SER A 97 -13.00 4.18 3.61
N ALA A 98 -13.83 3.35 2.97
CA ALA A 98 -13.35 2.19 2.20
C ALA A 98 -12.45 2.62 1.03
N ALA A 99 -12.77 3.73 0.36
CA ALA A 99 -11.94 4.28 -0.71
C ALA A 99 -10.58 4.77 -0.18
N LEU A 100 -10.57 5.39 1.00
CA LEU A 100 -9.35 5.85 1.66
C LEU A 100 -8.46 4.68 2.07
N ASP A 101 -9.03 3.64 2.67
CA ASP A 101 -8.30 2.43 3.08
C ASP A 101 -7.66 1.73 1.87
N LEU A 102 -8.44 1.53 0.80
CA LEU A 102 -7.96 0.98 -0.47
C LEU A 102 -6.81 1.82 -1.06
N ALA A 103 -6.97 3.15 -1.10
CA ALA A 103 -5.95 4.04 -1.64
C ALA A 103 -4.66 4.03 -0.79
N ARG A 104 -4.81 3.98 0.54
CA ARG A 104 -3.70 3.93 1.50
C ARG A 104 -2.93 2.63 1.37
N GLN A 105 -3.62 1.49 1.30
CA GLN A 105 -2.98 0.18 1.16
C GLN A 105 -2.10 0.12 -0.09
N VAL A 106 -2.64 0.56 -1.24
CA VAL A 106 -1.88 0.64 -2.49
C VAL A 106 -0.68 1.60 -2.37
N GLN A 107 -0.81 2.69 -1.63
CA GLN A 107 0.29 3.63 -1.42
C GLN A 107 1.40 3.02 -0.56
N VAL A 108 1.05 2.36 0.55
CA VAL A 108 1.98 1.72 1.48
C VAL A 108 2.72 0.57 0.79
N THR A 109 2.01 -0.31 0.10
CA THR A 109 2.66 -1.41 -0.64
C THR A 109 3.61 -0.86 -1.70
N LYS A 110 3.22 0.19 -2.44
CA LYS A 110 4.11 0.83 -3.43
C LYS A 110 5.30 1.54 -2.82
N SER A 111 5.23 2.05 -1.59
CA SER A 111 6.41 2.62 -0.92
C SER A 111 7.33 1.49 -0.45
N GLN A 112 6.77 0.45 0.14
CA GLN A 112 7.54 -0.73 0.56
C GLN A 112 8.24 -1.41 -0.63
N GLU A 113 7.58 -1.55 -1.77
CA GLU A 113 8.19 -2.08 -3.01
C GLU A 113 9.35 -1.20 -3.53
N LYS A 114 9.32 0.11 -3.27
CA LYS A 114 10.43 1.01 -3.66
C LYS A 114 11.60 0.90 -2.71
N GLU A 115 11.33 0.72 -1.42
CA GLU A 115 12.36 0.56 -0.38
C GLU A 115 13.03 -0.81 -0.48
N LEU A 116 12.24 -1.86 -0.76
CA LEU A 116 12.72 -3.20 -1.06
C LEU A 116 13.25 -3.26 -2.49
N SER A 117 14.47 -2.75 -2.70
CA SER A 117 15.13 -2.96 -3.98
C SER A 117 15.21 -4.47 -4.28
N VAL A 118 14.86 -4.87 -5.50
CA VAL A 118 14.94 -6.29 -5.93
C VAL A 118 16.34 -6.86 -5.66
N VAL A 119 17.36 -6.02 -5.79
CA VAL A 119 18.76 -6.36 -5.47
C VAL A 119 18.94 -6.62 -3.98
N GLY A 120 18.36 -5.81 -3.10
CA GLY A 120 18.39 -6.01 -1.65
C GLY A 120 17.70 -7.30 -1.23
N LEU A 121 16.53 -7.61 -1.80
CA LEU A 121 15.83 -8.86 -1.52
C LEU A 121 16.61 -10.09 -2.01
N LEU A 122 17.17 -10.03 -3.22
CA LEU A 122 18.02 -11.10 -3.77
C LEU A 122 19.29 -11.29 -2.94
N SER A 123 19.91 -10.19 -2.50
CA SER A 123 21.11 -10.25 -1.65
C SER A 123 20.80 -10.86 -0.29
N ALA A 124 19.69 -10.47 0.35
CA ALA A 124 19.25 -11.06 1.61
C ALA A 124 18.94 -12.56 1.44
N THR A 125 18.27 -12.94 0.35
CA THR A 125 17.99 -14.36 0.05
C THR A 125 19.28 -15.15 -0.16
N HIS A 126 20.26 -14.58 -0.87
CA HIS A 126 21.56 -15.22 -1.06
C HIS A 126 22.31 -15.39 0.26
N GLN A 127 22.27 -14.39 1.15
CA GLN A 127 22.87 -14.46 2.48
C GLN A 127 22.30 -15.63 3.29
N VAL A 128 20.98 -15.76 3.34
CA VAL A 128 20.30 -16.86 4.03
C VAL A 128 20.69 -18.23 3.45
N LEU A 129 20.82 -18.33 2.12
CA LEU A 129 21.27 -19.58 1.49
C LEU A 129 22.71 -19.94 1.84
N VAL A 130 23.60 -18.95 2.00
CA VAL A 130 24.97 -19.17 2.47
C VAL A 130 24.96 -19.68 3.90
N GLU A 131 24.20 -19.05 4.79
CA GLU A 131 24.06 -19.46 6.19
C GLU A 131 23.52 -20.89 6.35
N ILE A 132 22.51 -21.24 5.54
CA ILE A 132 21.95 -22.61 5.51
C ILE A 132 23.03 -23.60 5.05
N ARG A 133 23.78 -23.29 3.99
CA ARG A 133 24.85 -24.18 3.50
C ARG A 133 25.96 -24.38 4.53
N ASP A 134 26.36 -23.33 5.23
CA ASP A 134 27.39 -23.43 6.25
C ASP A 134 26.89 -24.20 7.48
N SER A 135 25.62 -24.03 7.85
CA SER A 135 24.97 -24.82 8.89
C SER A 135 24.93 -26.30 8.53
N LEU A 136 24.59 -26.64 7.28
CA LEU A 136 24.58 -28.01 6.78
C LEU A 136 25.99 -28.64 6.82
N ARG A 137 27.02 -27.94 6.35
CA ARG A 137 28.41 -28.42 6.43
C ARG A 137 28.85 -28.70 7.86
N ARG A 138 28.47 -27.84 8.81
CA ARG A 138 28.77 -28.06 10.24
C ARG A 138 28.03 -29.28 10.77
N LEU A 139 26.77 -29.49 10.39
CA LEU A 139 26.01 -30.67 10.75
C LEU A 139 26.63 -31.95 10.18
N GLU A 140 27.02 -31.95 8.91
CA GLU A 140 27.70 -33.07 8.26
C GLU A 140 29.00 -33.45 9.00
N GLY A 141 29.82 -32.46 9.38
CA GLY A 141 31.03 -32.70 10.17
C GLY A 141 30.74 -33.29 11.55
N ARG A 142 29.66 -32.86 12.22
CA ARG A 142 29.24 -33.42 13.52
C ARG A 142 28.71 -34.84 13.38
N VAL A 143 27.98 -35.15 12.31
CA VAL A 143 27.49 -36.51 12.04
C VAL A 143 28.65 -37.46 11.81
N ALA A 144 29.63 -37.08 10.98
CA ALA A 144 30.83 -37.88 10.75
C ALA A 144 31.59 -38.16 12.07
N ALA A 145 31.74 -37.15 12.93
CA ALA A 145 32.40 -37.34 14.23
C ALA A 145 31.63 -38.29 15.18
N VAL A 146 30.30 -38.29 15.12
CA VAL A 146 29.46 -39.24 15.87
C VAL A 146 29.63 -40.66 15.31
N GLU A 147 29.62 -40.80 13.98
CA GLU A 147 29.82 -42.08 13.31
C GLU A 147 31.18 -42.70 13.68
N ASP A 148 32.26 -41.91 13.61
CA ASP A 148 33.61 -42.34 14.02
C ASP A 148 33.66 -42.76 15.50
N ALA A 149 33.00 -42.03 16.40
CA ALA A 149 32.96 -42.36 17.82
C ALA A 149 32.20 -43.65 18.12
N VAL A 150 31.12 -43.91 17.36
CA VAL A 150 30.34 -45.15 17.44
C VAL A 150 31.15 -46.34 16.92
N GLU A 151 31.86 -46.19 15.79
CA GLU A 151 32.74 -47.24 15.26
C GLU A 151 33.92 -47.55 16.19
N ALA A 152 34.47 -46.54 16.86
CA ALA A 152 35.55 -46.70 17.84
C ALA A 152 35.09 -47.35 19.17
N GLY A 153 33.79 -47.68 19.32
CA GLY A 153 33.24 -48.29 20.52
C GLY A 153 33.14 -47.35 21.73
N GLY A 154 33.21 -46.04 21.50
CA GLY A 154 33.14 -45.02 22.54
C GLY A 154 31.70 -44.61 22.88
N THR A 155 31.40 -44.40 24.17
CA THR A 155 30.18 -43.68 24.59
C THR A 155 30.29 -42.20 24.19
N PHE A 156 29.56 -41.79 23.16
CA PHE A 156 29.45 -40.39 22.73
C PHE A 156 28.80 -39.54 23.83
N VAL A 157 29.54 -38.56 24.36
CA VAL A 157 29.01 -37.51 25.23
C VAL A 157 28.93 -36.24 24.36
N PRO A 158 27.73 -35.76 24.00
CA PRO A 158 27.62 -34.50 23.26
C PRO A 158 28.11 -33.35 24.14
N ASP A 159 28.96 -32.49 23.59
CA ASP A 159 29.34 -31.25 24.26
C ASP A 159 28.10 -30.38 24.53
N PRO A 160 28.05 -29.70 25.70
CA PRO A 160 26.95 -28.82 26.04
C PRO A 160 26.91 -27.64 25.06
N MET A 161 25.70 -27.29 24.64
CA MET A 161 25.45 -26.15 23.77
C MET A 161 26.03 -24.87 24.39
N ASP A 162 26.97 -24.24 23.67
CA ASP A 162 27.50 -22.93 24.01
C ASP A 162 26.45 -21.86 23.69
N ILE A 163 25.62 -21.55 24.69
CA ILE A 163 24.76 -20.36 24.69
C ILE A 163 25.65 -19.20 25.14
N SER A 164 26.43 -18.65 24.22
CA SER A 164 27.22 -17.46 24.51
C SER A 164 26.29 -16.24 24.51
N SER A 165 26.01 -15.76 25.72
CA SER A 165 25.33 -14.50 26.01
C SER A 165 26.16 -13.33 25.45
N GLY A 166 25.61 -12.62 24.47
CA GLY A 166 26.16 -11.34 24.03
C GLY A 166 25.86 -10.26 25.06
N GLY A 167 26.88 -9.90 25.84
CA GLY A 167 26.88 -8.75 26.76
C GLY A 167 28.01 -7.79 26.40
N GLU A 168 27.60 -6.59 25.99
CA GLU A 168 28.17 -5.28 26.33
C GLU A 168 29.58 -4.91 25.82
N SER A 169 29.60 -3.89 24.97
CA SER A 169 30.72 -2.95 24.86
C SER A 169 30.18 -1.54 25.01
N GLU A 170 30.44 -0.96 26.18
CA GLU A 170 30.41 0.48 26.45
C GLU A 170 31.56 1.14 25.67
N GLU A 171 31.26 2.14 24.84
CA GLU A 171 32.21 3.20 24.51
C GLU A 171 31.49 4.54 24.60
N GLU A 172 32.02 5.36 25.50
CA GLU A 172 31.66 6.74 25.78
C GLU A 172 32.00 7.64 24.57
N SER A 173 31.11 8.56 24.22
CA SER A 173 31.52 9.79 23.56
C SER A 173 30.69 10.95 24.08
N GLU A 174 31.35 11.78 24.87
CA GLU A 174 30.91 13.10 25.32
C GLU A 174 30.66 14.02 24.12
N GLY A 175 29.57 14.77 24.18
CA GLY A 175 29.16 15.75 23.18
C GLY A 175 28.12 16.69 23.76
N GLU A 176 28.58 17.63 24.59
CA GLU A 176 27.97 18.94 24.83
C GLU A 176 27.69 19.60 23.44
N SER A 177 26.69 20.43 23.16
CA SER A 177 25.98 21.45 23.93
C SER A 177 24.85 22.01 23.04
N GLU A 178 23.75 22.41 23.67
CA GLU A 178 22.97 23.65 23.46
C GLU A 178 22.43 24.02 22.06
N GLY A 179 21.12 24.31 22.00
CA GLY A 179 20.54 25.07 20.89
C GLY A 179 19.03 24.97 20.75
N GLU A 180 18.29 25.48 21.74
CA GLU A 180 16.88 25.85 21.60
C GLU A 180 16.70 26.81 20.41
N THR A 181 15.75 26.55 19.51
CA THR A 181 14.97 27.59 18.82
C THR A 181 13.59 27.05 18.43
N GLU A 182 12.65 27.38 19.31
CA GLU A 182 11.30 27.88 19.07
C GLU A 182 10.63 27.65 17.71
N GLU A 183 9.45 27.03 17.84
CA GLU A 183 8.23 27.30 17.08
C GLU A 183 8.16 28.75 16.54
N THR A 184 7.95 28.88 15.23
CA THR A 184 6.90 29.74 14.67
C THR A 184 6.63 29.33 13.22
N LEU A 185 5.64 28.46 13.04
CA LEU A 185 4.97 28.29 11.75
C LEU A 185 3.97 29.45 11.61
N SER A 186 4.41 30.54 10.99
CA SER A 186 3.54 31.59 10.48
C SER A 186 2.69 31.01 9.33
N VAL A 187 1.47 30.62 9.67
CA VAL A 187 0.38 30.47 8.72
C VAL A 187 -0.08 31.87 8.33
N ASP A 188 0.31 32.33 7.15
CA ASP A 188 -0.27 33.53 6.55
C ASP A 188 -1.72 33.24 6.13
N LEU A 189 -2.65 33.63 6.99
CA LEU A 189 -4.08 33.76 6.74
C LEU A 189 -4.50 35.22 6.91
N ARG A 190 -4.38 36.02 5.85
CA ARG A 190 -5.10 37.28 5.58
C ARG A 190 -5.06 37.53 4.05
N GLY A 191 -6.10 37.87 3.31
CA GLY A 191 -7.55 38.02 3.45
C GLY A 191 -8.14 37.78 2.04
N LEU A 192 -9.38 37.33 1.83
CA LEU A 192 -10.62 38.05 2.09
C LEU A 192 -10.51 39.55 1.84
N GLU A 193 -10.59 39.93 0.56
CA GLU A 193 -11.31 41.13 0.16
C GLU A 193 -12.46 40.71 -0.76
N ASP A 194 -13.66 40.98 -0.25
CA ASP A 194 -14.90 41.11 -0.99
C ASP A 194 -14.76 42.18 -2.09
N GLY A 195 -15.39 41.94 -3.24
CA GLY A 195 -15.41 42.90 -4.34
C GLY A 195 -16.45 42.56 -5.38
N ALA A 196 -17.68 43.05 -5.15
CA ALA A 196 -18.83 42.96 -6.02
C ALA A 196 -18.63 43.63 -7.40
N GLY A 197 -19.44 43.20 -8.38
CA GLY A 197 -19.60 43.81 -9.70
C GLY A 197 -20.16 42.77 -10.68
N GLU A 198 -21.48 42.53 -10.68
CA GLU A 198 -22.44 43.21 -11.55
C GLU A 198 -21.93 43.45 -12.97
N SER A 199 -22.40 42.64 -13.93
CA SER A 199 -23.17 43.16 -15.06
C SER A 199 -23.56 42.03 -16.01
N SER A 200 -24.86 41.79 -16.08
CA SER A 200 -25.61 41.42 -17.27
C SER A 200 -24.96 41.87 -18.59
N ASP A 201 -24.88 40.98 -19.57
CA ASP A 201 -25.59 41.25 -20.82
C ASP A 201 -25.74 39.98 -21.67
N SER A 202 -26.98 39.72 -22.07
CA SER A 202 -27.36 38.81 -23.13
C SER A 202 -28.06 39.64 -24.20
N PRO A 203 -27.75 39.41 -25.47
CA PRO A 203 -28.75 39.52 -26.52
C PRO A 203 -28.91 38.13 -27.16
N ILE A 204 -30.10 37.50 -27.20
CA ILE A 204 -31.24 37.83 -28.07
C ILE A 204 -30.76 38.23 -29.47
N ASP A 205 -30.53 37.25 -30.36
CA ASP A 205 -31.50 36.77 -31.36
C ASP A 205 -31.07 35.40 -31.89
#